data_AF-A0A958M1A2-F1
#
_entry.id   AF-A0A958M1A2-F1
#
_cell.length_a   1.000
_cell.length_b   1.000
_cell.length_c   1.000
_cell.angle_alpha   90.00
_cell.angle_beta   90.00
_cell.angle_gamma   90.00
#
_symmetry.space_group_name_H-M   'P 1'
#
loop_
_entity.id
_entity.type
_entity.pdbx_description
1 polymer ?
#
loop_
_entity_poly.entity_id
_entity_poly.type
_entity_poly.pdbx_seq_one_letter_code
_entity_poly.pdbx_strand_id
1 'polypeptide(L)'
;MKKRIQVLKTFIVKEILQVLRDSRMRLVLFVAPLAQLTIFGIALSTETRNVKLAISAPPHDTVISDFYQKALGTKWFVPAEISGSDPFAWIQSGQADVVLIASIDGNTQAQMATSIAKVQVLINAQNSTRAMAIESYLKSIESKLFSQG
;
A
#
# COMPACT_ATOMS: atom_id res chain seq x y z
N MET A 1 47.99 -22.56 -17.52
CA MET A 1 46.78 -21.89 -16.98
C MET A 1 46.86 -20.35 -17.02
N LYS A 2 47.93 -19.72 -16.51
CA LYS A 2 48.09 -18.24 -16.48
C LYS A 2 47.88 -17.52 -17.83
N LYS A 3 48.39 -18.08 -18.93
CA LYS A 3 48.21 -17.52 -20.30
C LYS A 3 46.74 -17.41 -20.74
N ARG A 4 45.89 -18.40 -20.40
CA ARG A 4 44.47 -18.39 -20.78
C ARG A 4 43.68 -17.33 -20.01
N ILE A 5 44.00 -17.16 -18.73
CA ILE A 5 43.38 -16.13 -17.86
C ILE A 5 43.75 -14.72 -18.36
N GLN A 6 45.00 -14.53 -18.80
CA GLN A 6 45.45 -13.24 -19.33
C GLN A 6 44.73 -12.86 -20.63
N VAL A 7 44.54 -13.82 -21.55
CA VAL A 7 43.79 -13.59 -22.80
C VAL A 7 42.33 -13.25 -22.50
N LEU A 8 41.68 -13.97 -21.59
CA LEU A 8 40.30 -13.70 -21.19
C LEU A 8 40.15 -12.30 -20.58
N LYS A 9 41.07 -11.89 -19.70
CA LYS A 9 41.08 -10.54 -19.12
C LYS A 9 41.21 -9.46 -20.19
N THR A 10 42.12 -9.64 -21.14
CA THR A 10 42.29 -8.70 -22.26
C THR A 10 41.03 -8.61 -23.11
N PHE A 11 40.35 -9.72 -23.36
CA PHE A 11 39.11 -9.75 -24.12
C PHE A 11 37.96 -9.03 -23.38
N ILE A 12 37.78 -9.32 -22.08
CA ILE A 12 36.76 -8.65 -21.24
C ILE A 12 36.98 -7.14 -21.20
N VAL A 13 38.23 -6.68 -20.98
CA VAL A 13 38.55 -5.25 -20.94
C VAL A 13 38.28 -4.59 -22.28
N LYS A 14 38.65 -5.24 -23.40
CA LYS A 14 38.38 -4.72 -24.74
C LYS A 14 36.88 -4.56 -24.98
N GLU A 15 36.09 -5.57 -24.64
CA GLU A 15 34.65 -5.58 -24.88
C GLU A 15 33.93 -4.55 -24.00
N ILE A 16 34.29 -4.45 -22.72
CA ILE A 16 33.75 -3.41 -21.82
C ILE A 16 34.06 -2.02 -22.36
N LEU A 17 35.31 -1.77 -22.79
CA LEU A 17 35.67 -0.47 -23.38
C LEU A 17 34.92 -0.21 -24.69
N GLN A 18 34.66 -1.24 -25.49
CA GLN A 18 33.93 -1.13 -26.75
C GLN A 18 32.44 -0.80 -26.50
N VAL A 19 31.80 -1.52 -25.58
CA VAL A 19 30.42 -1.27 -25.12
C VAL A 19 30.28 0.11 -24.49
N LEU A 20 31.26 0.53 -23.68
CA LEU A 20 31.27 1.86 -23.07
C LEU A 20 31.59 2.98 -24.07
N ARG A 21 32.27 2.71 -25.20
CA ARG A 21 32.55 3.73 -26.21
C ARG A 21 31.37 3.92 -27.17
N ASP A 22 30.66 2.85 -27.50
CA ASP A 22 29.45 2.92 -28.32
C ASP A 22 28.34 3.69 -27.60
N SER A 23 27.90 4.81 -28.19
CA SER A 23 26.89 5.69 -27.62
C SER A 23 25.52 5.00 -27.51
N ARG A 24 25.17 4.15 -28.48
CA ARG A 24 23.90 3.41 -28.48
C ARG A 24 23.90 2.35 -27.40
N MET A 25 25.00 1.61 -27.27
CA MET A 25 25.14 0.54 -26.28
C MET A 25 25.18 1.10 -24.85
N ARG A 26 25.88 2.23 -24.64
CA ARG A 26 25.84 2.97 -23.36
C ARG A 26 24.43 3.38 -22.96
N LEU A 27 23.64 3.87 -23.92
CA LEU A 27 22.26 4.28 -23.65
C LEU A 27 21.47 3.09 -23.12
N VAL A 28 21.51 1.93 -23.79
CA VAL A 28 20.82 0.74 -23.30
C VAL A 28 21.32 0.31 -21.92
N LEU A 29 22.64 0.30 -21.70
CA LEU A 29 23.25 -0.17 -20.46
C LEU A 29 22.90 0.70 -19.24
N PHE A 30 22.68 2.00 -19.42
CA PHE A 30 22.30 2.89 -18.32
C PHE A 30 20.81 3.22 -18.28
N VAL A 31 20.23 3.59 -19.42
CA VAL A 31 18.83 4.04 -19.49
C VAL A 31 17.87 2.89 -19.25
N ALA A 32 18.11 1.69 -19.79
CA ALA A 32 17.18 0.59 -19.58
C ALA A 32 17.09 0.18 -18.10
N PRO A 33 18.20 -0.01 -17.36
CA PRO A 33 18.13 -0.24 -15.91
C PRO A 33 17.53 0.93 -15.14
N LEU A 34 17.83 2.17 -15.52
CA LEU A 34 17.28 3.34 -14.83
C LEU A 34 15.76 3.42 -15.03
N ALA A 35 15.29 3.26 -16.27
CA ALA A 35 13.87 3.20 -16.59
C ALA A 35 13.18 2.02 -15.87
N GLN A 36 13.81 0.84 -15.86
CA GLN A 36 13.31 -0.33 -15.14
C GLN A 36 13.15 -0.04 -13.65
N LEU A 37 14.17 0.53 -12.99
CA LEU A 37 14.10 0.92 -11.59
C LEU A 37 13.04 2.01 -11.34
N THR A 38 12.92 3.00 -12.22
CA THR A 38 11.89 4.04 -12.12
C THR A 38 10.49 3.45 -12.23
N ILE A 39 10.24 2.57 -13.21
CA ILE A 39 8.94 1.91 -13.41
C ILE A 39 8.61 1.06 -12.19
N PHE A 40 9.54 0.23 -11.70
CA PHE A 40 9.32 -0.56 -10.49
C PHE A 40 9.10 0.31 -9.25
N GLY A 41 9.83 1.41 -9.11
CA GLY A 41 9.65 2.36 -8.00
C GLY A 41 8.26 3.01 -8.02
N ILE A 42 7.77 3.40 -9.21
CA ILE A 42 6.42 3.92 -9.37
C ILE A 42 5.38 2.83 -9.06
N ALA A 43 5.52 1.64 -9.62
CA ALA A 43 4.61 0.51 -9.40
C ALA A 43 4.51 0.12 -7.91
N LEU A 44 5.64 0.05 -7.20
CA LEU A 44 5.68 -0.26 -5.77
C LEU A 44 5.05 0.87 -4.93
N SER A 45 5.23 2.12 -5.33
CA SER A 45 4.59 3.29 -4.71
C SER A 45 3.07 3.29 -4.91
N THR A 46 2.59 2.92 -6.11
CA THR A 46 1.16 2.82 -6.42
C THR A 46 0.49 1.59 -5.83
N GLU A 47 1.23 0.53 -5.50
CA GLU A 47 0.68 -0.64 -4.81
C GLU A 47 0.36 -0.30 -3.33
N THR A 48 1.16 0.58 -2.74
CA THR A 48 1.03 0.98 -1.32
C THR A 48 0.18 2.23 -1.12
N ARG A 49 0.10 3.10 -2.14
CA ARG A 49 -0.83 4.23 -2.22
C ARG A 49 -2.09 3.78 -2.98
N ASN A 50 -3.17 4.56 -2.96
CA ASN A 50 -4.43 4.18 -3.62
C ASN A 50 -5.12 2.94 -3.03
N VAL A 51 -4.98 2.72 -1.72
CA VAL A 51 -5.72 1.68 -1.01
C VAL A 51 -7.19 2.06 -0.97
N LYS A 52 -8.07 1.26 -1.58
CA LYS A 52 -9.51 1.53 -1.63
C LYS A 52 -10.13 1.31 -0.26
N LEU A 53 -10.58 2.38 0.37
CA LEU A 53 -11.15 2.39 1.71
C LEU A 53 -12.67 2.55 1.63
N ALA A 54 -13.39 1.58 2.21
CA ALA A 54 -14.83 1.65 2.42
C ALA A 54 -15.15 1.76 3.92
N ILE A 55 -16.37 2.21 4.21
CA ILE A 55 -16.92 2.34 5.55
C ILE A 55 -18.28 1.65 5.59
N SER A 56 -18.51 0.85 6.62
CA SER A 56 -19.78 0.20 6.92
C SER A 56 -20.19 0.56 8.35
N ALA A 57 -20.93 1.67 8.47
CA ALA A 57 -21.36 2.21 9.75
C ALA A 57 -22.76 2.83 9.64
N PRO A 58 -23.50 2.91 10.76
CA PRO A 58 -24.72 3.71 10.83
C PRO A 58 -24.43 5.19 10.55
N PRO A 59 -25.36 5.95 9.93
CA PRO A 59 -25.15 7.37 9.57
C PRO A 59 -24.80 8.31 10.73
N HIS A 60 -25.04 7.89 11.98
CA HIS A 60 -24.82 8.70 13.17
C HIS A 60 -23.54 8.36 13.94
N ASP A 61 -22.72 7.41 13.45
CA ASP A 61 -21.45 7.07 14.08
C ASP A 61 -20.36 8.07 13.64
N THR A 62 -20.16 9.10 14.48
CA THR A 62 -19.19 10.17 14.22
C THR A 62 -17.74 9.69 14.39
N VAL A 63 -17.49 8.69 15.24
CA VAL A 63 -16.13 8.23 15.54
C VAL A 63 -15.50 7.56 14.32
N ILE A 64 -16.23 6.63 13.71
CA ILE A 64 -15.75 5.93 12.51
C ILE A 64 -15.75 6.84 11.28
N SER A 65 -16.69 7.78 11.20
CA SER A 65 -16.72 8.81 10.15
C SER A 65 -15.49 9.72 10.22
N ASP A 66 -15.11 10.19 11.42
CA ASP A 66 -13.91 10.99 11.64
C ASP A 66 -12.63 10.19 11.35
N PHE A 67 -12.60 8.91 11.72
CA PHE A 67 -11.48 8.02 11.39
C PHE A 67 -11.35 7.83 9.88
N TYR A 68 -12.45 7.58 9.18
CA TYR A 68 -12.49 7.46 7.73
C TYR A 68 -11.99 8.73 7.04
N GLN A 69 -12.47 9.92 7.45
CA GLN A 69 -12.03 11.19 6.88
C GLN A 69 -10.55 11.46 7.14
N LYS A 70 -10.04 11.17 8.35
CA LYS A 70 -8.60 11.28 8.65
C LYS A 70 -7.77 10.30 7.83
N ALA A 71 -8.25 9.08 7.62
CA ALA A 71 -7.59 8.10 6.77
C ALA A 71 -7.54 8.57 5.30
N LEU A 72 -8.65 9.07 4.75
CA LEU A 72 -8.68 9.67 3.40
C LEU A 72 -7.80 10.91 3.27
N GLY A 73 -7.61 11.67 4.36
CA GLY A 73 -6.67 12.79 4.40
C GLY A 73 -5.20 12.36 4.27
N THR A 74 -4.90 11.09 4.51
CA THR A 74 -3.59 10.53 4.19
C THR A 74 -3.55 10.13 2.71
N LYS A 75 -2.48 10.48 1.98
CA LYS A 75 -2.29 10.14 0.54
C LYS A 75 -2.15 8.62 0.27
N TRP A 76 -2.54 7.78 1.22
CA TRP A 76 -2.50 6.33 1.19
C TRP A 76 -3.85 5.73 0.79
N PHE A 77 -4.96 6.34 1.24
CA PHE A 77 -6.30 5.82 1.02
C PHE A 77 -7.07 6.65 -0.01
N VAL A 78 -7.93 5.97 -0.75
CA VAL A 78 -8.90 6.58 -1.68
C VAL A 78 -10.29 6.02 -1.38
N PRO A 79 -11.36 6.80 -1.58
CA PRO A 79 -12.72 6.29 -1.38
C PRO A 79 -13.00 5.12 -2.34
N ALA A 80 -13.51 4.01 -1.80
CA ALA A 80 -13.93 2.88 -2.59
C ALA A 80 -15.29 3.14 -3.26
N GLU A 81 -15.41 2.78 -4.53
CA GLU A 81 -16.69 2.73 -5.24
C GLU A 81 -17.37 1.40 -4.92
N ILE A 82 -18.24 1.42 -3.92
CA ILE A 82 -18.93 0.24 -3.40
C ILE A 82 -20.32 0.08 -4.01
N SER A 83 -20.74 -1.16 -4.22
CA SER A 83 -22.10 -1.53 -4.62
C SER A 83 -22.68 -2.54 -3.64
N GLY A 84 -23.95 -2.36 -3.25
CA GLY A 84 -24.59 -3.17 -2.23
C GLY A 84 -24.25 -2.73 -0.80
N SER A 85 -24.45 -3.61 0.18
CA SER A 85 -24.33 -3.30 1.61
C SER A 85 -23.50 -4.32 2.40
N ASP A 86 -22.86 -5.28 1.74
CA ASP A 86 -22.08 -6.34 2.40
C ASP A 86 -20.57 -6.02 2.35
N PRO A 87 -19.94 -5.73 3.51
CA PRO A 87 -18.50 -5.50 3.62
C PRO A 87 -17.64 -6.63 3.06
N PHE A 88 -18.07 -7.88 3.24
CA PHE A 88 -17.30 -9.04 2.78
C PHE A 88 -17.32 -9.15 1.26
N ALA A 89 -18.48 -8.89 0.64
CA ALA A 89 -18.62 -8.84 -0.81
C ALA A 89 -17.74 -7.74 -1.45
N TRP A 90 -17.59 -6.58 -0.81
CA TRP A 90 -16.71 -5.51 -1.32
C TRP A 90 -15.24 -5.91 -1.37
N ILE A 91 -14.76 -6.62 -0.34
CA ILE A 91 -13.39 -7.17 -0.30
C ILE A 91 -13.24 -8.28 -1.34
N GLN A 92 -14.19 -9.22 -1.39
CA GLN A 92 -14.14 -10.38 -2.29
C GLN A 92 -14.20 -9.98 -3.77
N SER A 93 -14.96 -8.93 -4.10
CA SER A 93 -15.07 -8.40 -5.46
C SER A 93 -13.93 -7.44 -5.85
N GLY A 94 -13.07 -7.05 -4.92
CA GLY A 94 -11.99 -6.08 -5.16
C GLY A 94 -12.46 -4.62 -5.30
N GLN A 95 -13.71 -4.33 -4.91
CA GLN A 95 -14.24 -2.98 -4.80
C GLN A 95 -13.56 -2.21 -3.67
N ALA A 96 -13.24 -2.89 -2.56
CA ALA A 96 -12.50 -2.34 -1.44
C ALA A 96 -11.24 -3.19 -1.16
N ASP A 97 -10.16 -2.53 -0.74
CA ASP A 97 -8.98 -3.18 -0.16
C ASP A 97 -9.10 -3.24 1.37
N VAL A 98 -9.83 -2.28 1.95
CA VAL A 98 -10.06 -2.14 3.39
C VAL A 98 -11.49 -1.71 3.64
N VAL A 99 -12.15 -2.32 4.63
CA VAL A 99 -13.45 -1.86 5.13
C VAL A 99 -13.35 -1.57 6.62
N LEU A 100 -13.73 -0.35 7.00
CA LEU A 100 -13.93 0.03 8.40
C LEU A 100 -15.36 -0.34 8.79
N ILE A 101 -15.50 -1.15 9.84
CA ILE A 101 -16.79 -1.59 10.36
C ILE A 101 -16.97 -1.02 11.76
N ALA A 102 -18.10 -0.35 11.98
CA ALA A 102 -18.50 0.07 13.30
C ALA A 102 -18.83 -1.19 14.12
N SER A 103 -18.13 -1.43 15.24
CA SER A 103 -18.53 -2.50 16.15
C SER A 103 -19.85 -2.10 16.81
N ILE A 104 -20.94 -2.65 16.32
CA ILE A 104 -22.20 -2.68 17.05
C ILE A 104 -22.03 -3.83 18.04
N ASP A 105 -21.41 -3.56 19.19
CA ASP A 105 -21.54 -4.48 20.32
C ASP A 105 -23.05 -4.60 20.58
N GLY A 106 -23.61 -5.78 20.29
CA GLY A 106 -25.05 -6.09 20.29
C GLY A 106 -25.72 -6.03 21.66
N ASN A 107 -25.16 -5.28 22.60
CA ASN A 107 -25.74 -5.02 23.89
C ASN A 107 -25.15 -3.73 24.46
N THR A 108 -25.78 -2.58 24.20
CA THR A 108 -26.09 -1.54 25.20
C THR A 108 -26.27 -0.15 24.56
N GLN A 109 -27.47 0.40 24.71
CA GLN A 109 -27.78 1.84 24.68
C GLN A 109 -27.03 2.65 25.80
N ALA A 110 -25.98 2.09 26.41
CA ALA A 110 -25.43 2.57 27.69
C ALA A 110 -23.93 2.90 27.68
N GLN A 111 -23.30 3.07 26.51
CA GLN A 111 -21.87 3.44 26.42
C GLN A 111 -21.60 4.73 25.63
N MET A 112 -22.60 5.60 25.48
CA MET A 112 -22.53 6.86 24.72
C MET A 112 -21.69 7.98 25.36
N ALA A 113 -20.76 7.68 26.28
CA ALA A 113 -20.00 8.74 26.95
C ALA A 113 -18.48 8.51 27.09
N THR A 114 -17.96 7.27 27.09
CA THR A 114 -16.51 7.07 27.31
C THR A 114 -16.01 5.69 26.87
N SER A 115 -16.60 5.07 25.84
CA SER A 115 -16.07 3.81 25.33
C SER A 115 -15.46 4.07 23.96
N ILE A 116 -14.13 3.98 23.91
CA ILE A 116 -13.32 3.94 22.69
C ILE A 116 -13.99 2.92 21.76
N ALA A 117 -14.74 3.41 20.77
CA ALA A 117 -15.48 2.56 19.86
C ALA A 117 -14.48 1.62 19.19
N LYS A 118 -14.62 0.31 19.44
CA LYS A 118 -13.79 -0.70 18.77
C LYS A 118 -14.07 -0.60 17.28
N VAL A 119 -13.18 0.01 16.52
CA VAL A 119 -13.28 -0.01 15.05
C VAL A 119 -12.77 -1.37 14.59
N GLN A 120 -13.64 -2.17 13.97
CA GLN A 120 -13.21 -3.41 13.33
C GLN A 120 -12.72 -3.07 11.92
N VAL A 121 -11.63 -3.70 11.50
CA VAL A 121 -11.05 -3.49 10.17
C VAL A 121 -11.03 -4.82 9.42
N LEU A 122 -11.63 -4.85 8.23
CA LEU A 122 -11.43 -5.92 7.26
C LEU A 122 -10.40 -5.49 6.24
N ILE A 123 -9.38 -6.33 5.99
CA ILE A 123 -8.29 -6.05 5.06
C ILE A 123 -8.21 -7.18 4.04
N ASN A 124 -8.09 -6.84 2.75
CA ASN A 124 -7.82 -7.81 1.70
C ASN A 124 -6.39 -8.38 1.87
N ALA A 125 -6.31 -9.67 2.21
CA ALA A 125 -5.06 -10.37 2.48
C ALA A 125 -4.48 -11.13 1.27
N GLN A 126 -4.99 -10.92 0.04
CA GLN A 126 -4.43 -11.54 -1.17
C GLN A 126 -2.92 -11.24 -1.34
N ASN A 127 -2.48 -10.06 -0.91
CA ASN A 127 -1.07 -9.70 -0.79
C ASN A 127 -0.76 -9.41 0.68
N SER A 128 -0.10 -10.35 1.36
CA SER A 128 0.21 -10.26 2.79
C SER A 128 1.11 -9.06 3.13
N THR A 129 2.04 -8.71 2.25
CA THR A 129 2.91 -7.54 2.44
C THR A 129 2.10 -6.24 2.40
N ARG A 130 1.17 -6.12 1.45
CA ARG A 130 0.26 -4.97 1.35
C ARG A 130 -0.65 -4.88 2.57
N ALA A 131 -1.23 -5.99 3.00
CA ALA A 131 -2.10 -6.06 4.18
C ALA A 131 -1.36 -5.62 5.47
N MET A 132 -0.13 -6.09 5.69
CA MET A 132 0.68 -5.67 6.85
C MET A 132 1.01 -4.17 6.83
N ALA A 133 1.33 -3.63 5.64
CA ALA A 133 1.58 -2.20 5.50
C ALA A 133 0.32 -1.39 5.85
N ILE A 134 -0.84 -1.75 5.28
CA ILE A 134 -2.13 -1.13 5.57
C ILE A 134 -2.43 -1.15 7.07
N GLU A 135 -2.30 -2.30 7.71
CA GLU A 135 -2.58 -2.46 9.15
C GLU A 135 -1.69 -1.55 10.00
N SER A 136 -0.39 -1.46 9.67
CA SER A 136 0.56 -0.57 10.35
C SER A 136 0.16 0.90 10.20
N TYR A 137 -0.28 1.31 9.00
CA TYR A 137 -0.76 2.67 8.77
C TYR A 137 -2.04 2.98 9.54
N LEU A 138 -3.03 2.09 9.53
CA LEU A 138 -4.26 2.26 10.30
C LEU A 138 -3.99 2.39 11.79
N LYS A 139 -3.13 1.52 12.35
CA LYS A 139 -2.67 1.62 13.75
C LYS A 139 -2.00 2.96 14.07
N SER A 140 -1.27 3.54 13.11
CA SER A 140 -0.65 4.86 13.28
C SER A 140 -1.65 6.03 13.27
N ILE A 141 -2.78 5.88 12.59
CA ILE A 141 -3.86 6.87 12.56
C ILE A 141 -4.71 6.72 13.83
N GLU A 142 -5.00 5.48 14.21
CA GLU A 142 -5.67 5.11 15.46
C GLU A 142 -4.94 5.69 16.67
N SER A 143 -3.63 5.49 16.78
CA SER A 143 -2.85 6.02 17.91
C SER A 143 -2.88 7.55 17.98
N LYS A 144 -2.85 8.25 16.84
CA LYS A 144 -2.97 9.71 16.78
C LYS A 144 -4.35 10.21 17.20
N LEU A 145 -5.39 9.42 16.95
CA LEU A 145 -6.76 9.74 17.32
C LEU A 145 -6.99 9.57 18.83
N PHE A 146 -6.52 8.48 19.41
CA PHE A 146 -6.75 8.14 20.81
C PHE A 146 -5.70 8.69 21.78
N SER A 147 -4.56 9.20 21.28
CA SER A 147 -3.55 9.88 22.11
C SER A 147 -3.86 11.37 22.37
N GLN A 148 -4.92 11.94 21.77
CA GLN A 148 -5.35 13.33 21.98
C GLN A 148 -6.52 13.47 22.97
N GLY A 149 -6.98 12.36 23.58
CA GLY A 149 -8.05 12.32 24.59
C GLY A 149 -7.52 12.16 26.01
#